data_AF-A0A9E3QG22-F1
#
_entry.id   AF-A0A9E3QG22-F1
#
_cell.length_a   1.000
_cell.length_b   1.000
_cell.length_c   1.000
_cell.angle_alpha   90.00
_cell.angle_beta   90.00
_cell.angle_gamma   90.00
#
_symmetry.space_group_name_H-M   'P 1'
#
loop_
_entity.id
_entity.type
_entity.pdbx_description
1 polymer ?
#
loop_
_entity_poly.entity_id
_entity_poly.type
_entity_poly.pdbx_seq_one_letter_code
_entity_poly.pdbx_strand_id
1 'polypeptide(L)' 'MGGRRPERISSFRPREAAGFRQWKGLKSIGLVTSCCPREGKETVEVRYYLSSLEVDVKQFARAV' A
#
# COMPACT_ATOMS: atom_id res chain seq x y z
N MET A 1 -27.45 2.18 3.76
CA MET A 1 -26.61 2.22 2.54
C MET A 1 -25.18 2.59 2.94
N GLY A 2 -24.35 1.62 3.33
CA GLY A 2 -22.93 1.85 3.62
C GLY A 2 -22.11 1.37 2.43
N GLY A 3 -21.97 2.20 1.40
CA GLY A 3 -21.14 1.86 0.24
C GLY A 3 -19.69 1.71 0.70
N ARG A 4 -19.13 0.50 0.55
CA ARG A 4 -17.70 0.25 0.74
C ARG A 4 -16.94 1.23 -0.17
N ARG A 5 -16.22 2.21 0.39
CA ARG A 5 -15.35 3.07 -0.44
C ARG A 5 -14.23 2.20 -1.01
N PRO A 6 -13.83 2.38 -2.27
CA PRO A 6 -12.82 1.56 -2.90
C PRO A 6 -11.49 1.70 -2.16
N GLU A 7 -10.84 0.56 -1.89
CA GLU A 7 -9.47 0.52 -1.43
C GLU A 7 -8.55 1.21 -2.45
N ARG A 8 -7.69 2.12 -1.97
CA ARG A 8 -6.72 2.79 -2.82
C ARG A 8 -5.39 2.08 -2.66
N ILE A 9 -4.92 1.50 -3.74
CA ILE A 9 -3.64 0.80 -3.81
C ILE A 9 -2.67 1.66 -4.61
N SER A 10 -1.54 2.00 -3.98
CA SER A 10 -0.46 2.75 -4.60
C SER A 10 0.84 1.96 -4.46
N SER A 11 1.62 1.87 -5.53
CA SER A 11 2.97 1.26 -5.51
C SER A 11 3.98 2.36 -5.80
N PHE A 12 5.04 2.44 -5.01
CA PHE A 12 6.12 3.39 -5.17
C PHE A 12 7.47 2.67 -5.25
N ARG A 13 8.39 3.22 -6.04
CA ARG A 13 9.73 2.65 -6.18
C ARG A 13 10.62 3.15 -5.03
N PRO A 14 11.35 2.26 -4.33
CA PRO A 14 12.06 2.66 -3.12
C PRO A 14 13.24 3.60 -3.40
N ARG A 15 13.70 3.75 -4.66
CA ARG A 15 14.72 4.75 -5.05
C ARG A 15 14.34 6.19 -4.69
N GLU A 16 13.05 6.46 -4.52
CA GLU A 16 12.51 7.78 -4.20
C GLU A 16 12.30 7.97 -2.69
N ALA A 17 12.53 6.92 -1.87
CA ALA A 17 12.33 6.96 -0.42
C ALA A 17 13.60 7.39 0.34
N ALA A 18 13.41 8.23 1.36
CA ALA A 18 14.49 8.63 2.26
C ALA A 18 15.10 7.38 2.94
N GLY A 19 16.43 7.25 2.90
CA GLY A 19 17.13 6.11 3.48
C GLY A 19 17.20 4.86 2.58
N PHE A 20 16.81 4.94 1.30
CA PHE A 20 16.86 3.82 0.34
C PHE A 20 18.16 3.00 0.35
N ARG A 21 19.32 3.64 0.53
CA ARG A 21 20.62 2.95 0.61
C ARG A 21 20.71 1.91 1.73
N GLN A 22 19.89 2.04 2.77
CA GLN A 22 19.83 1.13 3.91
C GLN A 22 18.94 -0.09 3.61
N TRP A 23 18.10 -0.02 2.56
CA TRP A 23 17.08 -1.02 2.23
C TRP A 23 17.62 -1.99 1.18
N LYS A 24 18.78 -2.58 1.45
CA LYS A 24 19.47 -3.49 0.53
C LYS A 24 18.56 -4.66 0.14
N GLY A 25 18.32 -4.83 -1.16
CA GLY A 25 17.54 -5.92 -1.70
C GLY A 25 16.03 -5.66 -1.82
N LEU A 26 15.52 -4.55 -1.26
CA LEU A 26 14.13 -4.13 -1.49
C LEU A 26 14.01 -3.40 -2.83
N LYS A 27 13.00 -3.78 -3.62
CA LYS A 27 12.79 -3.29 -4.98
C LYS A 27 11.46 -2.56 -5.19
N SER A 28 10.48 -2.79 -4.31
CA SER A 28 9.15 -2.15 -4.36
C SER A 28 8.56 -1.94 -2.96
N ILE A 29 7.77 -0.87 -2.79
CA ILE A 29 6.95 -0.63 -1.61
C ILE A 29 5.50 -0.48 -2.07
N GLY A 30 4.59 -1.28 -1.52
CA GLY A 30 3.15 -1.15 -1.73
C GLY A 30 2.47 -0.48 -0.54
N LEU A 31 1.50 0.39 -0.82
CA LEU A 31 0.65 1.04 0.16
C LEU A 31 -0.81 0.70 -0.15
N VAL A 32 -1.51 0.15 0.84
CA VAL A 32 -2.95 -0.09 0.78
C VAL A 32 -3.62 0.82 1.79
N THR A 33 -4.53 1.66 1.33
CA THR A 33 -5.39 2.48 2.21
C THR A 33 -6.82 1.99 2.12
N SER A 34 -7.37 1.54 3.26
CA SER A 34 -8.75 1.12 3.40
C SER A 34 -9.50 2.09 4.30
N CYS A 35 -10.55 2.72 3.75
CA CYS A 35 -11.42 3.61 4.50
C CYS A 35 -12.68 2.84 4.90
N CYS A 36 -12.78 2.46 6.16
CA CYS A 36 -13.93 1.75 6.70
C CYS A 36 -14.69 2.64 7.68
N PRO A 37 -15.99 2.93 7.44
CA PRO A 37 -16.82 3.47 8.49
C PRO A 37 -17.04 2.36 9.53
N ARG A 38 -16.56 2.57 10.76
CA ARG A 38 -16.84 1.70 11.91
C ARG A 38 -17.47 2.54 13.02
N GLU A 39 -18.64 2.11 13.49
CA GLU A 39 -19.36 2.73 14.61
C GLU A 39 -19.53 4.26 14.48
N GLY A 40 -19.91 4.74 13.28
CA GLY A 40 -20.11 6.17 13.03
C GLY A 40 -18.84 7.01 12.93
N LYS A 41 -17.65 6.40 13.01
CA LYS A 41 -16.35 7.08 12.79
C LYS A 41 -15.73 6.58 11.49
N GLU A 42 -15.23 7.50 10.67
CA GLU A 42 -14.38 7.16 9.53
C GLU A 42 -13.03 6.66 10.06
N THR A 43 -12.76 5.37 9.86
CA THR A 43 -11.46 4.76 10.19
C THR A 43 -10.66 4.59 8.91
N VAL A 44 -9.42 5.06 8.91
CA VAL A 44 -8.47 4.88 7.80
C VAL A 44 -7.40 3.90 8.25
N GLU A 45 -7.34 2.76 7.59
CA GLU A 45 -6.30 1.77 7.78
C GLU A 45 -5.26 1.92 6.67
N VAL A 46 -3.99 2.05 7.04
CA VAL A 46 -2.87 2.18 6.10
C VAL A 46 -1.91 1.01 6.34
N ARG A 47 -1.73 0.17 5.31
CA ARG A 47 -0.80 -0.98 5.33
C ARG A 47 0.34 -0.77 4.35
N TYR A 48 1.57 -0.92 4.84
CA TYR A 48 2.80 -0.87 4.04
C TYR A 48 3.33 -2.29 3.79
N TYR A 49 3.69 -2.58 2.55
CA TYR A 49 4.25 -3.86 2.13
C TYR A 49 5.62 -3.64 1.50
N LEU A 50 6.61 -4.39 1.95
CA LEU A 50 7.98 -4.34 1.45
C LEU A 50 8.23 -5.58 0.60
N SER A 51 8.72 -5.38 -0.63
CA SER A 51 9.03 -6.48 -1.55
C SER A 51 10.44 -6.36 -2.10
N SER A 52 11.15 -7.49 -2.11
CA SER A 52 12.43 -7.66 -2.81
C SER A 52 12.26 -7.89 -4.32
N LEU A 53 11.02 -7.99 -4.80
CA LEU A 53 10.66 -8.11 -6.21
C LEU A 53 10.26 -6.76 -6.78
N GLU A 54 10.45 -6.60 -8.08
CA GLU A 54 9.84 -5.49 -8.83
C GLU A 54 8.37 -5.85 -9.10
N VAL A 55 7.44 -5.13 -8.46
CA VAL A 55 6.01 -5.48 -8.53
C VAL A 55 5.23 -4.31 -9.15
N ASP A 56 4.50 -4.60 -10.22
CA ASP A 56 3.53 -3.67 -10.81
C ASP A 56 2.31 -3.49 -9.88
N VAL A 57 1.71 -2.30 -9.87
CA VAL A 57 0.60 -1.98 -8.95
C VAL A 57 -0.61 -2.91 -9.15
N LYS A 58 -0.89 -3.35 -10.38
CA LYS A 58 -2.01 -4.28 -10.67
C LYS A 58 -1.70 -5.69 -10.19
N GLN A 59 -0.44 -6.12 -10.31
CA GLN A 59 -0.01 -7.41 -9.79
C GLN A 59 -0.02 -7.42 -8.27
N PHE A 60 0.47 -6.34 -7.66
CA PHE A 60 0.44 -6.15 -6.22
C PHE A 60 -1.00 -6.17 -5.67
N ALA A 61 -1.92 -5.46 -6.32
CA ALA A 61 -3.33 -5.41 -5.95
C ALA A 61 -4.05 -6.77 -5.99
N ARG A 62 -3.55 -7.75 -6.75
CA ARG A 62 -4.12 -9.11 -6.78
C ARG A 62 -3.70 -9.97 -5.59
N ALA A 63 -2.64 -9.57 -4.89
CA ALA A 63 -2.01 -10.38 -3.84
C ALA A 63 -2.36 -9.91 -2.41
N VAL A 64 -3.07 -8.78 -2.26
CA VAL A 64 -3.35 -8.12 -0.98
C VAL A 64 -4.83 -7.86 -0.74
#